data_AF-A0AAQ0SNJ0-F1
#
_entry.id   AF-A0AAQ0SNJ0-F1
#
_cell.length_a   1.000
_cell.length_b   1.000
_cell.length_c   1.000
_cell.angle_alpha   90.00
_cell.angle_beta   90.00
_cell.angle_gamma   90.00
#
_symmetry.space_group_name_H-M   'P 1'
#
loop_
_entity.id
_entity.type
_entity.pdbx_description
1 polymer ?
#
loop_
_entity_poly.entity_id
_entity_poly.type
_entity_poly.pdbx_seq_one_letter_code
_entity_poly.pdbx_strand_id
1 'polypeptide(L)' 'MRRIIKGTEPASFTEWKASANEDWMPTYPTLQNPQKRELHNSLLQEQLVR' A
#
# COMPACT_ATOMS: atom_id res chain seq x y z
N MET A 1 16.45 13.36 -11.05
CA MET A 1 15.44 12.85 -10.10
C MET A 1 14.27 12.30 -10.91
N ARG A 2 13.74 11.10 -10.60
CA ARG A 2 12.55 10.59 -11.30
C ARG A 2 11.31 11.33 -10.77
N ARG A 3 10.40 11.72 -11.65
CA ARG A 3 9.11 12.33 -11.26
C ARG A 3 8.24 11.23 -10.62
N ILE A 4 7.73 11.48 -9.42
CA ILE A 4 6.77 10.61 -8.75
C ILE A 4 5.47 11.41 -8.64
N ILE A 5 4.39 10.88 -9.21
CA ILE A 5 3.06 11.46 -9.06
C ILE A 5 2.35 10.65 -7.99
N LYS A 6 2.04 11.30 -6.86
CA LYS A 6 1.36 10.63 -5.74
C LYS A 6 -0.05 10.24 -6.15
N GLY A 7 -0.36 8.95 -6.01
CA GLY A 7 -1.68 8.39 -6.24
C GLY A 7 -2.51 8.38 -4.96
N THR A 8 -3.71 7.81 -5.06
CA THR A 8 -4.51 7.48 -3.88
C THR A 8 -4.07 6.13 -3.33
N GLU A 9 -4.02 6.01 -2.01
CA GLU A 9 -3.73 4.74 -1.36
C GLU A 9 -4.82 3.69 -1.68
N PRO A 10 -4.46 2.44 -2.02
CA PRO A 10 -5.46 1.40 -2.26
C PRO A 10 -6.35 1.18 -1.03
N ALA A 11 -7.66 1.04 -1.25
CA ALA A 11 -8.64 0.85 -0.19
C ALA A 11 -8.31 -0.37 0.68
N SER A 12 -7.93 -1.50 0.05
CA SER A 12 -7.55 -2.73 0.76
C SER A 12 -6.38 -2.52 1.74
N PHE A 13 -5.44 -1.63 1.39
CA PHE A 13 -4.28 -1.33 2.21
C PHE A 13 -4.65 -0.38 3.35
N THR A 14 -5.56 0.57 3.09
CA THR A 14 -6.13 1.46 4.12
C THR A 14 -6.89 0.65 5.18
N GLU A 15 -7.76 -0.25 4.76
CA GLU A 15 -8.55 -1.14 5.63
C GLU A 15 -7.64 -2.07 6.45
N TRP A 16 -6.62 -2.63 5.83
CA TRP A 16 -5.63 -3.46 6.52
C TRP A 16 -4.89 -2.68 7.61
N LYS A 17 -4.48 -1.43 7.35
CA LYS A 17 -3.90 -0.57 8.39
C LYS A 17 -4.91 -0.26 9.51
N ALA A 18 -6.17 -0.03 9.16
CA ALA A 18 -7.23 0.26 10.11
C ALA A 18 -7.60 -0.94 11.00
N SER A 19 -7.14 -2.15 10.68
CA SER A 19 -7.35 -3.35 11.49
C SER A 19 -6.46 -3.38 12.75
N ALA A 20 -5.56 -2.41 12.91
CA ALA A 20 -4.65 -2.28 14.05
C ALA A 20 -5.41 -2.16 15.37
N ASN A 21 -4.95 -2.89 16.39
CA ASN A 21 -5.46 -2.86 17.76
C ASN A 21 -4.34 -3.20 18.76
N GLU A 22 -4.68 -3.40 20.03
CA GLU A 22 -3.70 -3.66 21.11
C GLU A 22 -2.97 -5.01 20.94
N ASP A 23 -3.64 -6.02 20.38
CA ASP A 23 -3.10 -7.37 20.20
C ASP A 23 -2.36 -7.55 18.86
N TRP A 24 -2.62 -6.67 17.89
CA TRP A 24 -2.08 -6.79 16.55
C TRP A 24 -1.81 -5.43 15.89
N MET A 25 -0.61 -5.30 15.31
CA MET A 25 -0.22 -4.14 14.52
C MET A 25 0.20 -4.51 13.09
N PRO A 26 -0.23 -3.75 12.08
CA PRO A 26 0.19 -3.94 10.69
C PRO A 26 1.68 -3.62 10.54
N THR A 27 2.46 -4.63 10.19
CA THR A 27 3.89 -4.46 9.84
C THR A 27 4.15 -4.96 8.43
N TYR A 28 5.20 -4.45 7.78
CA TYR A 28 5.53 -4.87 6.42
C TYR A 28 5.72 -6.41 6.27
N PRO A 29 6.33 -7.14 7.23
CA PRO A 29 6.37 -8.61 7.17
C PRO A 29 4.99 -9.30 7.20
N THR A 30 4.02 -8.69 7.90
CA THR A 30 2.64 -9.20 7.98
C THR A 30 1.77 -8.78 6.79
N LEU A 31 2.29 -7.95 5.88
CA LEU A 31 1.58 -7.53 4.67
C LEU A 31 1.55 -8.68 3.64
N GLN A 32 0.35 -9.17 3.34
CA GLN A 32 0.12 -10.31 2.44
C GLN A 32 -0.77 -9.92 1.26
N ASN A 33 -1.01 -10.88 0.37
CA ASN A 33 -1.98 -10.71 -0.71
C ASN A 33 -3.41 -10.81 -0.15
N PRO A 34 -4.37 -10.00 -0.65
CA PRO A 34 -4.28 -9.14 -1.84
C PRO A 34 -3.58 -7.78 -1.65
N GLN A 35 -3.48 -7.27 -0.42
CA GLN A 35 -3.07 -5.89 -0.13
C GLN A 35 -1.67 -5.54 -0.64
N LYS A 36 -0.71 -6.47 -0.50
CA LYS A 36 0.67 -6.31 -0.97
C LYS A 36 0.74 -6.07 -2.48
N ARG A 37 -0.04 -6.84 -3.25
CA ARG A 37 -0.08 -6.76 -4.71
C ARG A 37 -0.69 -5.43 -5.15
N GLU A 38 -1.77 -5.01 -4.51
CA GLU A 38 -2.43 -3.75 -4.83
C GLU A 38 -1.57 -2.54 -4.50
N LEU A 39 -0.91 -2.54 -3.33
CA LEU A 39 0.07 -1.52 -2.97
C LEU A 39 1.22 -1.46 -3.98
N HIS A 40 1.77 -2.62 -4.36
CA HIS A 40 2.86 -2.68 -5.34
C HIS A 40 2.46 -2.08 -6.69
N ASN A 41 1.27 -2.45 -7.20
CA ASN A 41 0.76 -1.92 -8.46
C ASN A 41 0.54 -0.40 -8.40
N SER A 42 -0.02 0.11 -7.29
CA SER A 42 -0.19 1.54 -7.07
C SER A 42 1.14 2.28 -7.12
N LEU A 43 2.17 1.78 -6.42
CA LEU A 43 3.50 2.39 -6.40
C LEU A 43 4.19 2.36 -7.78
N LEU A 44 4.01 1.29 -8.56
CA LEU A 44 4.51 1.25 -9.93
C LEU A 44 3.83 2.30 -10.81
N GLN A 45 2.51 2.50 -10.66
CA GLN A 45 1.79 3.56 -11.39
C GLN A 45 2.33 4.95 -11.02
N GLU A 46 2.54 5.24 -9.74
CA GLU A 46 3.12 6.54 -9.31
C GLU A 46 4.46 6.86 -9.97
N GLN A 47 5.23 5.82 -10.31
CA GLN A 47 6.57 5.92 -10.90
C GLN A 47 6.57 5.89 -12.43
N LEU A 48 5.54 5.31 -13.06
CA LEU A 48 5.48 5.07 -14.50
C LEU A 48 4.65 6.10 -15.27
N VAL A 49 3.79 6.88 -14.60
CA VAL A 49 3.01 7.92 -15.26
C VAL A 49 3.97 9.02 -15.76
N ARG A 50 4.22 9.01 -17.07
CA ARG A 50 4.97 10.05 -17.78
C ARG A 50 4.11 11.31 -17.90
#